data_AF-A0A9W9FA57-F1
#
_entry.id   AF-A0A9W9FA57-F1
#
_cell.length_a   1.000
_cell.length_b   1.000
_cell.length_c   1.000
_cell.angle_alpha   90.00
_cell.angle_beta   90.00
_cell.angle_gamma   90.00
#
_symmetry.space_group_name_H-M   'P 1'
#
loop_
_entity.id
_entity.type
_entity.pdbx_description
1 polymer ?
#
loop_
_entity_poly.entity_id
_entity_poly.type
_entity_poly.pdbx_seq_one_letter_code
_entity_poly.pdbx_strand_id
1 'polypeptide(L)'
;MQSYQMYIWQAAWLNANLDKLELGMTLEPELLSPKYTAQWKLIQDSWKMGDHGYRGNGILHPDIGCGEYLDKHSIEKAKIRALAMGRTPKRLGIKTLVLTGFVVDADPFLHWFDPHKLRSIHFKGHCIDAGFWLAHSMRQVTVRHPKAIDLEAVPTGILSLNLWKDLKVVGLKGGKKVEEVTLGEVEKCRS
;
A
#
# COMPACT_ATOMS: atom_id res chain seq x y z
N MET A 1 12.61 11.31 -0.73
CA MET A 1 11.83 10.60 0.29
C MET A 1 12.76 9.64 1.02
N GLN A 2 12.75 9.59 2.34
CA GLN A 2 13.57 8.64 3.12
C GLN A 2 12.70 7.45 3.53
N SER A 3 13.14 6.23 3.21
CA SER A 3 12.45 5.02 3.67
C SER A 3 12.78 4.72 5.13
N TYR A 4 11.75 4.40 5.91
CA TYR A 4 11.87 3.98 7.30
C TYR A 4 11.76 2.46 7.49
N GLN A 5 11.60 1.70 6.40
CA GLN A 5 11.39 0.25 6.46
C GLN A 5 12.44 -0.47 7.30
N MET A 6 13.72 -0.12 7.15
CA MET A 6 14.80 -0.74 7.94
C MET A 6 14.54 -0.64 9.47
N TYR A 7 14.13 0.52 9.97
CA TYR A 7 13.89 0.73 11.40
C TYR A 7 12.62 0.01 11.88
N ILE A 8 11.57 0.05 11.06
CA ILE A 8 10.31 -0.64 11.35
C ILE A 8 10.53 -2.16 11.41
N TRP A 9 11.24 -2.73 10.43
CA TRP A 9 11.56 -4.14 10.42
C TRP A 9 12.51 -4.53 11.55
N GLN A 10 13.41 -3.65 11.97
CA GLN A 10 14.30 -3.92 13.11
C GLN A 10 13.46 -4.09 14.38
N ALA A 11 12.47 -3.22 14.60
CA ALA A 11 11.53 -3.35 15.71
C ALA A 11 10.71 -4.65 15.59
N ALA A 12 10.27 -5.02 14.37
CA ALA A 12 9.56 -6.28 14.15
C ALA A 12 10.41 -7.53 14.48
N TRP A 13 11.71 -7.51 14.15
CA TRP A 13 12.63 -8.60 14.47
C TRP A 13 12.89 -8.77 15.97
N LEU A 14 12.93 -7.67 16.72
CA LEU A 14 13.14 -7.68 18.17
C LEU A 14 11.87 -8.07 18.93
N ASN A 15 10.69 -7.82 18.36
CA ASN A 15 9.40 -8.16 18.96
C ASN A 15 8.93 -9.55 18.50
N ALA A 16 9.48 -10.61 19.08
CA ALA A 16 9.16 -11.99 18.68
C ALA A 16 7.68 -12.40 18.86
N ASN A 17 6.93 -11.66 19.69
CA ASN A 17 5.49 -11.85 19.93
C ASN A 17 4.61 -10.91 19.09
N LEU A 18 5.18 -10.18 18.12
CA LEU A 18 4.42 -9.30 17.24
C LEU A 18 3.53 -10.13 16.30
N ASP A 19 2.24 -10.17 16.64
CA ASP A 19 1.25 -10.94 15.88
C ASP A 19 0.67 -10.19 14.68
N LYS A 20 0.51 -8.86 14.78
CA LYS A 20 -0.05 -8.02 13.73
C LYS A 20 0.89 -6.85 13.44
N LEU A 21 1.18 -6.63 12.16
CA LEU A 21 1.91 -5.46 11.68
C LEU A 21 1.08 -4.76 10.59
N GLU A 22 0.92 -3.45 10.72
CA GLU A 22 0.22 -2.61 9.76
C GLU A 22 1.16 -1.50 9.31
N LEU A 23 1.44 -1.47 8.00
CA LEU A 23 2.33 -0.52 7.35
C LEU A 23 1.54 0.26 6.31
N GLY A 24 1.75 1.57 6.27
CA GLY A 24 1.17 2.44 5.26
C GLY A 24 2.20 3.45 4.78
N MET A 25 2.19 3.69 3.48
CA MET A 25 2.94 4.78 2.88
C MET A 25 2.19 6.10 3.06
N THR A 26 2.93 7.19 3.26
CA THR A 26 2.38 8.54 3.32
C THR A 26 1.85 8.99 1.96
N LEU A 27 2.51 8.56 0.89
CA LEU A 27 2.14 8.84 -0.50
C LEU A 27 1.93 7.51 -1.23
N GLU A 28 0.99 7.51 -2.15
CA GLU A 28 0.69 6.36 -2.99
C GLU A 28 1.78 6.17 -4.05
N PRO A 29 2.03 4.92 -4.50
CA PRO A 29 3.00 4.68 -5.54
C PRO A 29 2.44 5.14 -6.89
N GLU A 30 3.26 5.84 -7.66
CA GLU A 30 2.95 6.32 -9.00
C GLU A 30 3.90 5.67 -10.01
N LEU A 31 3.35 5.00 -11.02
CA LEU A 31 4.13 4.43 -12.12
C LEU A 31 4.22 5.46 -13.25
N LEU A 32 5.44 5.88 -13.59
CA LEU A 32 5.70 6.82 -14.69
C LEU A 32 6.08 6.09 -15.98
N SER A 33 6.52 4.83 -15.89
CA SER A 33 6.93 4.05 -17.05
C SER A 33 5.75 3.36 -17.74
N PRO A 34 5.53 3.58 -19.05
CA PRO A 34 4.46 2.92 -19.79
C PRO A 34 4.56 1.39 -19.77
N LYS A 35 5.80 0.85 -19.81
CA LYS A 35 6.06 -0.59 -19.76
C LYS A 35 5.53 -1.22 -18.47
N TYR A 36 5.84 -0.62 -17.33
CA TYR A 36 5.44 -1.16 -16.02
C TYR A 36 3.97 -0.86 -15.72
N THR A 37 3.45 0.27 -16.17
CA THR A 37 2.00 0.58 -16.09
C THR A 37 1.16 -0.48 -16.80
N ALA A 38 1.63 -1.03 -17.92
CA ALA A 38 0.94 -2.10 -18.64
C ALA A 38 1.09 -3.48 -17.98
N GLN A 39 2.17 -3.72 -17.22
CA GLN A 39 2.51 -5.03 -16.67
C GLN A 39 2.03 -5.22 -15.23
N TRP A 40 2.22 -4.19 -14.40
CA TRP A 40 1.88 -4.23 -12.98
C TRP A 40 0.45 -3.80 -12.76
N LYS A 41 -0.20 -4.47 -11.83
CA LYS A 41 -1.64 -4.32 -11.63
C LYS A 41 -1.92 -3.77 -10.26
N LEU A 42 -2.89 -2.87 -10.18
CA LEU A 42 -3.46 -2.46 -8.90
C LEU A 42 -4.09 -3.68 -8.21
N ILE A 43 -3.75 -3.91 -6.93
CA ILE A 43 -4.31 -4.99 -6.12
C ILE A 43 -5.68 -4.53 -5.62
N GLN A 44 -6.70 -4.78 -6.43
CA GLN A 44 -8.09 -4.40 -6.18
C GLN A 44 -9.05 -5.39 -6.84
N ASP A 45 -10.30 -5.00 -7.09
CA ASP A 45 -11.26 -5.86 -7.79
C ASP A 45 -10.74 -6.48 -9.07
N SER A 46 -11.16 -7.72 -9.29
CA SER A 46 -10.73 -8.58 -10.41
C SER A 46 -9.24 -8.92 -10.45
N TRP A 47 -8.43 -8.39 -9.52
CA TRP A 47 -7.06 -8.84 -9.34
C TRP A 47 -7.03 -10.29 -8.90
N LYS A 48 -6.05 -11.02 -9.43
CA LYS A 48 -5.74 -12.39 -9.02
C LYS A 48 -4.25 -12.46 -8.80
N MET A 49 -3.86 -13.08 -7.68
CA MET A 49 -2.47 -13.41 -7.40
C MET A 49 -1.88 -14.22 -8.57
N GLY A 50 -0.68 -13.85 -9.02
CA GLY A 50 -0.01 -14.53 -10.11
C GLY A 50 0.56 -15.89 -9.69
N ASP A 51 0.94 -16.70 -10.69
CA ASP A 51 1.50 -18.03 -10.44
C ASP A 51 3.03 -17.99 -10.21
N HIS A 52 3.78 -17.10 -10.88
CA HIS A 52 5.23 -16.92 -10.69
C HIS A 52 5.67 -15.48 -11.01
N GLY A 53 6.26 -14.79 -10.03
CA GLY A 53 6.55 -13.35 -10.08
C GLY A 53 7.78 -12.93 -10.89
N TYR A 54 7.73 -11.70 -11.41
CA TYR A 54 8.86 -10.95 -11.95
C TYR A 54 9.83 -10.57 -10.82
N ARG A 55 11.14 -10.69 -11.02
CA ARG A 55 12.17 -10.40 -10.01
C ARG A 55 12.27 -8.89 -9.75
N GLY A 56 11.56 -8.38 -8.75
CA GLY A 56 11.82 -7.07 -8.17
C GLY A 56 13.09 -7.10 -7.32
N ASN A 57 13.94 -6.06 -7.43
CA ASN A 57 15.13 -5.88 -6.58
C ASN A 57 14.84 -4.98 -5.37
N GLY A 58 13.56 -4.72 -5.06
CA GLY A 58 13.13 -3.98 -3.87
C GLY A 58 13.30 -2.45 -3.95
N ILE A 59 13.67 -1.89 -5.11
CA ILE A 59 13.74 -0.43 -5.33
C ILE A 59 12.94 -0.11 -6.58
N LEU A 60 11.96 0.80 -6.45
CA LEU A 60 11.34 1.41 -7.62
C LEU A 60 12.42 2.27 -8.24
N HIS A 61 13.09 1.71 -9.26
CA HIS A 61 14.06 2.46 -10.03
C HIS A 61 13.35 3.76 -10.48
N PRO A 62 13.99 4.94 -10.38
CA PRO A 62 13.34 6.21 -10.73
C PRO A 62 12.67 6.18 -12.12
N ASP A 63 13.25 5.42 -13.04
CA ASP A 63 12.71 5.19 -14.40
C ASP A 63 11.39 4.40 -14.43
N ILE A 64 10.97 3.80 -13.32
CA ILE A 64 9.69 3.10 -13.15
C ILE A 64 8.64 4.06 -12.58
N GLY A 65 9.00 4.90 -11.61
CA GLY A 65 8.11 5.86 -10.97
C GLY A 65 8.52 6.27 -9.55
N CYS A 66 7.57 6.70 -8.73
CA CYS A 66 7.77 7.01 -7.31
C CYS A 66 6.94 6.08 -6.39
N GLY A 67 7.46 5.78 -5.19
CA GLY A 67 6.85 4.83 -4.26
C GLY A 67 7.87 3.88 -3.64
N GLU A 68 7.41 3.04 -2.70
CA GLU A 68 8.27 2.04 -2.06
C GLU A 68 7.79 0.62 -2.32
N TYR A 69 8.75 -0.26 -2.60
CA TYR A 69 8.53 -1.69 -2.51
C TYR A 69 8.44 -2.12 -1.07
N LEU A 70 7.69 -3.18 -0.79
CA LEU A 70 7.98 -4.02 0.37
C LEU A 70 9.35 -4.67 0.13
N ASP A 71 10.42 -4.11 0.71
CA ASP A 71 11.78 -4.45 0.30
C ASP A 71 12.39 -5.59 1.13
N LYS A 72 12.71 -6.70 0.45
CA LYS A 72 13.38 -7.86 1.06
C LYS A 72 14.74 -7.51 1.65
N HIS A 73 15.49 -6.60 1.04
CA HIS A 73 16.83 -6.23 1.49
C HIS A 73 16.77 -5.32 2.71
N SER A 74 15.75 -4.44 2.79
CA SER A 74 15.46 -3.69 4.00
C SER A 74 15.10 -4.59 5.18
N ILE A 75 14.30 -5.64 4.96
CA ILE A 75 13.99 -6.65 6.00
C ILE A 75 15.24 -7.42 6.44
N GLU A 76 16.11 -7.79 5.49
CA GLU A 76 17.36 -8.49 5.75
C GLU A 76 18.35 -7.65 6.57
N LYS A 77 18.63 -6.41 6.13
CA LYS A 77 19.52 -5.47 6.82
C LYS A 77 18.99 -5.16 8.23
N ALA A 78 17.68 -5.03 8.38
CA ALA A 78 17.05 -4.86 9.66
C ALA A 78 17.28 -6.06 10.61
N LYS A 79 17.28 -7.29 10.08
CA LYS A 79 17.59 -8.49 10.85
C LYS A 79 19.02 -8.47 11.38
N ILE A 80 19.98 -8.08 10.55
CA ILE A 80 21.40 -7.95 10.93
C ILE A 80 21.54 -6.97 12.10
N ARG A 81 20.86 -5.82 12.03
CA ARG A 81 20.86 -4.83 13.12
C ARG A 81 20.19 -5.36 14.40
N ALA A 82 19.07 -6.06 14.26
CA ALA A 82 18.38 -6.66 15.40
C ALA A 82 19.23 -7.75 16.07
N LEU A 83 19.96 -8.56 15.29
CA LEU A 83 20.89 -9.57 15.81
C LEU A 83 22.01 -8.97 16.66
N ALA A 84 22.49 -7.76 16.32
CA ALA A 84 23.47 -7.05 17.13
C ALA A 84 22.91 -6.59 18.50
N MET A 85 21.58 -6.52 18.64
CA MET A 85 20.90 -6.11 19.88
C MET A 85 20.38 -7.28 20.71
N GLY A 86 20.26 -8.47 20.13
CA GLY A 86 19.74 -9.65 20.82
C GLY A 86 19.42 -10.80 19.88
N ARG A 87 18.91 -11.90 20.46
CA ARG A 87 18.48 -13.05 19.66
C ARG A 87 17.23 -12.70 18.87
N THR A 88 17.23 -13.03 17.57
CA THR A 88 16.08 -12.88 16.69
C THR A 88 15.64 -14.26 16.17
N PRO A 89 14.35 -14.43 15.82
CA PRO A 89 13.89 -15.66 15.20
C PRO A 89 14.47 -15.82 13.78
N LYS A 90 14.45 -17.05 13.25
CA LYS A 90 14.91 -17.33 11.88
C LYS A 90 14.05 -16.62 10.83
N ARG A 91 12.73 -16.55 11.05
CA ARG A 91 11.71 -15.92 10.22
C ARG A 91 10.78 -15.07 11.09
N LEU A 92 10.16 -14.05 10.52
CA LEU A 92 9.18 -13.19 11.18
C LEU A 92 7.94 -14.01 11.56
N GLY A 93 7.57 -13.92 12.84
CA GLY A 93 6.41 -14.62 13.40
C GLY A 93 5.07 -13.92 13.23
N ILE A 94 4.99 -12.93 12.34
CA ILE A 94 3.79 -12.11 12.11
C ILE A 94 2.67 -12.97 11.55
N LYS A 95 1.49 -12.90 12.17
CA LYS A 95 0.28 -13.62 11.75
C LYS A 95 -0.55 -12.82 10.75
N THR A 96 -0.64 -11.51 10.95
CA THR A 96 -1.43 -10.61 10.09
C THR A 96 -0.57 -9.45 9.63
N LEU A 97 -0.39 -9.32 8.31
CA LEU A 97 0.29 -8.18 7.69
C LEU A 97 -0.75 -7.32 6.96
N VAL A 98 -0.79 -6.02 7.25
CA VAL A 98 -1.60 -5.04 6.53
C VAL A 98 -0.67 -4.08 5.81
N LEU A 99 -0.86 -3.89 4.51
CA LEU A 99 -0.03 -3.02 3.67
C LEU A 99 -0.91 -2.01 2.94
N THR A 100 -0.54 -0.74 3.00
CA THR A 100 -1.23 0.36 2.30
C THR A 100 -0.24 1.14 1.45
N GLY A 101 -0.49 1.24 0.13
CA GLY A 101 0.33 2.05 -0.77
C GLY A 101 1.72 1.47 -1.09
N PHE A 102 1.87 0.13 -1.09
CA PHE A 102 3.15 -0.52 -1.40
C PHE A 102 3.17 -1.10 -2.80
N VAL A 103 4.33 -1.11 -3.44
CA VAL A 103 4.63 -2.03 -4.54
C VAL A 103 5.05 -3.37 -3.94
N VAL A 104 4.48 -4.47 -4.40
CA VAL A 104 4.59 -5.77 -3.73
C VAL A 104 5.00 -6.85 -4.72
N ASP A 105 6.03 -7.60 -4.37
CA ASP A 105 6.42 -8.84 -5.02
C ASP A 105 6.45 -9.99 -3.99
N ALA A 106 6.82 -11.19 -4.44
CA ALA A 106 6.84 -12.37 -3.59
C ALA A 106 8.04 -12.45 -2.63
N ASP A 107 9.17 -11.80 -2.96
CA ASP A 107 10.45 -12.12 -2.32
C ASP A 107 10.46 -11.91 -0.80
N PRO A 108 9.93 -10.80 -0.24
CA PRO A 108 9.81 -10.62 1.20
C PRO A 108 9.14 -11.80 1.89
N PHE A 109 8.04 -12.30 1.32
CA PHE A 109 7.24 -13.37 1.89
C PHE A 109 8.00 -14.70 1.86
N LEU A 110 8.60 -15.04 0.72
CA LEU A 110 9.33 -16.30 0.54
C LEU A 110 10.53 -16.42 1.50
N HIS A 111 11.25 -15.32 1.69
CA HIS A 111 12.50 -15.30 2.45
C HIS A 111 12.29 -15.09 3.94
N TRP A 112 11.41 -14.16 4.32
CA TRP A 112 11.45 -13.60 5.68
C TRP A 112 10.24 -13.92 6.54
N PHE A 113 9.09 -14.25 5.97
CA PHE A 113 7.90 -14.61 6.76
C PHE A 113 7.86 -16.11 7.06
N ASP A 114 7.44 -16.46 8.27
CA ASP A 114 7.24 -17.85 8.68
C ASP A 114 5.95 -18.40 8.02
N PRO A 115 6.05 -19.40 7.12
CA PRO A 115 4.90 -19.94 6.40
C PRO A 115 3.87 -20.60 7.33
N HIS A 116 4.28 -21.05 8.51
CA HIS A 116 3.38 -21.69 9.47
C HIS A 116 2.69 -20.69 10.41
N LYS A 117 3.20 -19.45 10.50
CA LYS A 117 2.62 -18.41 11.35
C LYS A 117 1.82 -17.38 10.57
N LEU A 118 2.25 -16.99 9.38
CA LEU A 118 1.49 -16.05 8.56
C LEU A 118 0.12 -16.63 8.22
N ARG A 119 -0.95 -15.90 8.53
CA ARG A 119 -2.35 -16.30 8.32
C ARG A 119 -3.07 -15.38 7.36
N SER A 120 -2.78 -14.08 7.38
CA SER A 120 -3.45 -13.14 6.50
C SER A 120 -2.53 -12.01 6.04
N ILE A 121 -2.72 -11.62 4.78
CA ILE A 121 -2.19 -10.40 4.19
C ILE A 121 -3.39 -9.56 3.75
N HIS A 122 -3.44 -8.30 4.16
CA HIS A 122 -4.49 -7.37 3.78
C HIS A 122 -3.87 -6.17 3.07
N PHE A 123 -4.11 -6.09 1.76
CA PHE A 123 -3.81 -4.91 0.98
C PHE A 123 -4.94 -3.89 1.15
N LYS A 124 -4.57 -2.64 1.39
CA LYS A 124 -5.45 -1.47 1.47
C LYS A 124 -4.96 -0.38 0.54
N GLY A 125 -5.84 0.54 0.15
CA GLY A 125 -5.47 1.67 -0.72
C GLY A 125 -4.80 1.22 -2.02
N HIS A 126 -3.81 1.98 -2.48
CA HIS A 126 -3.16 1.76 -3.78
C HIS A 126 -1.91 0.86 -3.70
N CYS A 127 -2.11 -0.43 -3.39
CA CYS A 127 -1.02 -1.41 -3.50
C CYS A 127 -0.87 -1.94 -4.93
N ILE A 128 0.35 -2.01 -5.45
CA ILE A 128 0.64 -2.45 -6.82
C ILE A 128 1.31 -3.82 -6.79
N ASP A 129 0.77 -4.76 -7.56
CA ASP A 129 1.34 -6.07 -7.81
C ASP A 129 2.45 -5.98 -8.87
N ALA A 130 3.69 -6.21 -8.43
CA ALA A 130 4.89 -6.29 -9.26
C ALA A 130 5.40 -7.73 -9.46
N GLY A 131 4.56 -8.74 -9.16
CA GLY A 131 4.94 -10.15 -9.15
C GLY A 131 4.67 -10.84 -7.81
N PHE A 132 3.63 -10.43 -7.09
CA PHE A 132 3.20 -11.03 -5.84
C PHE A 132 2.61 -12.42 -6.08
N TRP A 133 3.18 -13.39 -5.38
CA TRP A 133 2.66 -14.75 -5.24
C TRP A 133 3.13 -15.32 -3.91
N LEU A 134 2.47 -16.37 -3.45
CA LEU A 134 2.83 -17.09 -2.23
C LEU A 134 3.22 -18.52 -2.56
N ALA A 135 4.26 -19.03 -1.91
CA ALA A 135 4.67 -20.42 -2.07
C ALA A 135 3.57 -21.39 -1.61
N HIS A 136 3.64 -22.62 -2.11
CA HIS A 136 2.72 -23.68 -1.74
C HIS A 136 2.63 -23.92 -0.22
N SER A 137 3.72 -23.69 0.51
CA SER A 137 3.77 -23.74 2.00
C SER A 137 2.92 -22.67 2.69
N MET A 138 2.50 -21.64 1.94
CA MET A 138 1.67 -20.52 2.37
C MET A 138 0.27 -20.53 1.72
N ARG A 139 -0.16 -21.65 1.12
CA ARG A 139 -1.48 -21.77 0.46
C ARG A 139 -2.68 -21.48 1.38
N GLN A 140 -2.50 -21.63 2.68
CA GLN A 140 -3.50 -21.33 3.73
C GLN A 140 -3.62 -19.84 4.06
N VAL A 141 -2.70 -18.99 3.57
CA VAL A 141 -2.69 -17.57 3.87
C VAL A 141 -3.86 -16.91 3.14
N THR A 142 -4.72 -16.23 3.89
CA THR A 142 -5.83 -15.46 3.33
C THR A 142 -5.32 -14.11 2.85
N VAL A 143 -5.34 -13.90 1.53
CA VAL A 143 -5.05 -12.60 0.91
C VAL A 143 -6.35 -11.83 0.74
N ARG A 144 -6.40 -10.63 1.31
CA ARG A 144 -7.52 -9.70 1.17
C ARG A 144 -7.02 -8.46 0.46
N HIS A 145 -7.83 -7.93 -0.44
CA HIS A 145 -7.59 -6.67 -1.13
C HIS A 145 -8.86 -5.82 -1.04
N PRO A 146 -8.77 -4.51 -1.28
CA PRO A 146 -9.97 -3.69 -1.39
C PRO A 146 -10.84 -4.32 -2.46
N LYS A 147 -12.09 -4.55 -2.10
CA LYS A 147 -13.11 -4.57 -3.14
C LYS A 147 -13.24 -3.12 -3.60
N ALA A 148 -13.51 -2.88 -4.88
CA ALA A 148 -14.05 -1.57 -5.22
C ALA A 148 -15.22 -1.39 -4.26
N ILE A 149 -15.25 -0.24 -3.62
CA ILE A 149 -16.52 0.21 -3.11
C ILE A 149 -17.36 0.22 -4.38
N ASP A 150 -18.30 -0.73 -4.50
CA ASP A 150 -19.53 -0.45 -5.22
C ASP A 150 -20.01 0.81 -4.51
N LEU A 151 -19.59 1.96 -5.04
CA LEU A 151 -20.48 3.08 -5.11
C LEU A 151 -21.59 2.46 -5.93
N GLU A 152 -22.53 1.79 -5.25
CA GLU A 152 -23.85 1.63 -5.80
C GLU A 152 -24.15 3.03 -6.29
N ALA A 153 -24.23 3.15 -7.61
CA ALA A 153 -24.87 4.26 -8.21
C ALA A 153 -26.24 4.28 -7.54
N VAL A 154 -26.38 5.08 -6.47
CA VAL A 154 -27.66 5.64 -6.13
C VAL A 154 -28.15 6.16 -7.48
N PRO A 155 -29.31 5.72 -7.98
CA PRO A 155 -29.80 6.12 -9.30
C PRO A 155 -30.14 7.62 -9.25
N THR A 156 -29.12 8.45 -9.28
CA THR A 156 -29.11 9.80 -9.80
C THR A 156 -28.40 9.64 -11.12
N GLY A 157 -29.20 9.58 -12.20
CA GLY A 157 -28.70 9.38 -13.55
C GLY A 157 -27.50 10.27 -13.84
N ILE A 158 -26.57 9.76 -14.66
CA ILE A 158 -25.32 10.39 -15.13
C ILE A 158 -25.32 11.89 -14.84
N LEU A 159 -24.81 12.28 -13.67
CA LEU A 159 -24.65 13.69 -13.37
C LEU A 159 -23.36 14.11 -14.06
N SER A 160 -23.49 14.83 -15.16
CA SER A 160 -22.40 15.65 -15.67
C SER A 160 -22.10 16.69 -14.59
N LEU A 161 -21.11 16.39 -13.75
CA LEU A 161 -20.66 17.30 -12.71
C LEU A 161 -19.74 18.34 -13.35
N ASN A 162 -20.20 19.57 -13.40
CA ASN A 162 -19.35 20.72 -13.67
C ASN A 162 -18.81 21.22 -12.32
N LEU A 163 -17.58 20.83 -11.99
CA LEU A 163 -16.94 21.17 -10.71
C LEU A 163 -16.96 22.67 -10.38
N TRP A 164 -17.00 23.55 -11.39
CA TRP A 164 -17.08 25.00 -11.20
C TRP A 164 -18.44 25.47 -10.69
N LYS A 165 -19.51 24.74 -11.02
CA LYS A 165 -20.89 25.05 -10.64
C LYS A 165 -21.38 24.21 -9.47
N ASP A 166 -20.93 22.96 -9.39
CA ASP A 166 -21.52 21.96 -8.52
C ASP A 166 -20.77 21.80 -7.19
N LEU A 167 -19.51 22.25 -7.13
CA LEU A 167 -18.72 22.21 -5.90
C LEU A 167 -18.96 23.47 -5.07
N LYS A 168 -19.53 23.28 -3.87
CA LYS A 168 -19.81 24.33 -2.90
C LYS A 168 -18.67 24.47 -1.91
N VAL A 169 -18.06 25.64 -1.88
CA VAL A 169 -17.05 26.07 -0.92
C VAL A 169 -17.75 26.75 0.24
N VAL A 170 -17.44 26.30 1.46
CA VAL A 170 -18.06 26.81 2.68
C VAL A 170 -17.04 27.58 3.50
N GLY A 171 -17.32 28.86 3.77
CA GLY A 171 -16.57 29.69 4.70
C GLY A 171 -16.99 29.40 6.14
N LEU A 172 -16.03 29.08 6.99
CA LEU A 172 -16.25 28.81 8.42
C LEU A 172 -15.60 29.91 9.26
N LYS A 173 -16.35 30.49 10.22
CA LYS A 173 -15.82 31.41 11.23
C LYS A 173 -16.26 30.96 12.61
N GLY A 174 -15.29 30.70 13.50
CA GLY A 174 -15.55 30.14 14.82
C GLY A 174 -16.20 28.75 14.78
N GLY A 175 -15.93 27.95 13.74
CA GLY A 175 -16.53 26.62 13.55
C GLY A 175 -17.98 26.62 13.05
N LYS A 176 -18.57 27.79 12.79
CA LYS A 176 -19.90 27.91 12.18
C LYS A 176 -19.79 28.34 10.73
N LYS A 177 -20.64 27.74 9.90
CA LYS A 177 -20.86 28.12 8.51
C LYS A 177 -21.40 29.54 8.44
N VAL A 178 -20.63 30.41 7.79
CA VAL A 178 -20.98 31.81 7.57
C VAL A 178 -21.21 32.13 6.09
N GLU A 179 -20.60 31.36 5.19
CA GLU A 179 -20.66 31.60 3.76
C GLU A 179 -20.72 30.28 2.98
N GLU A 180 -21.44 30.26 1.87
CA GLU A 180 -21.46 29.15 0.92
C GLU A 180 -21.47 29.75 -0.48
N VAL A 181 -20.44 29.45 -1.25
CA VAL A 181 -20.27 29.93 -2.63
C VAL A 181 -19.82 28.78 -3.50
N THR A 182 -20.05 28.86 -4.81
CA THR A 182 -19.53 27.85 -5.74
C THR A 182 -18.06 28.11 -6.06
N LEU A 183 -17.32 27.07 -6.41
CA LEU A 183 -15.89 27.18 -6.71
C LEU A 183 -15.59 28.22 -7.81
N GLY A 184 -16.45 28.34 -8.83
CA GLY A 184 -16.30 29.35 -9.89
C GLY A 184 -16.52 30.79 -9.45
N GLU A 185 -17.26 31.04 -8.37
CA GLU A 185 -17.42 32.37 -7.79
C GLU A 185 -16.18 32.79 -6.99
N VAL A 186 -15.52 31.83 -6.33
CA VAL A 186 -14.28 32.07 -5.57
C VAL A 186 -13.16 32.56 -6.48
N GLU A 187 -13.03 32.02 -7.69
CA GLU A 187 -11.97 32.44 -8.63
C GLU A 187 -12.23 33.80 -9.29
N LYS A 188 -13.49 34.15 -9.58
CA LYS A 188 -13.83 35.48 -10.11
C LYS A 188 -13.53 36.61 -9.14
N CYS A 189 -13.63 36.37 -7.82
CA CYS A 189 -13.30 37.36 -6.81
C CYS A 189 -11.79 37.53 -6.56
N ARG A 190 -10.93 36.71 -7.20
CA ARG A 190 -9.47 36.82 -7.13
C ARG A 190 -8.83 37.46 -8.36
N SER A 191 -9.65 37.87 -9.34
CA SER A 191 -9.24 38.49 -10.61
C SER A 191 -9.33 40.02 -10.54
#